data_AF-A0A0Q4YIC7-F1
#
_entry.id   AF-A0A0Q4YIC7-F1
#
_cell.length_a   1.000
_cell.length_b   1.000
_cell.length_c   1.000
_cell.angle_alpha   90.00
_cell.angle_beta   90.00
_cell.angle_gamma   90.00
#
_symmetry.space_group_name_H-M   'P 1'
#
loop_
_entity.id
_entity.type
_entity.pdbx_description
1 polymer ?
#
loop_
_entity_poly.entity_id
_entity_poly.type
_entity_poly.pdbx_seq_one_letter_code
_entity_poly.pdbx_strand_id
1 'polypeptide(L)'
;MNISFSNLRIHRGLALAPLTALLLVACASSPTSNPALEEARSLYSRASSDADTARSAPLDLRRAQDALQRGDAALKAGEDLNTVEHYAYLARQSANTALQSGDIARSEQAVTAAAAERNRILISARGAEADQARAQAERERQQAELARSQAQQQGAAAQAAQARVARLQQEMAALQAQQTERGMVLTLGDVLFDTGRAELKPGAFATLDRLAQFMRDNPERTLDIEGHTDSTGSDALNLALSQQRAESVRGALVARGVDGGRIVTKGLGKAVPVASNDTGEGRQRNRRVEIVISNTRG
;
A
#
# COMPACT_ATOMS: atom_id res chain seq x y z
N MET A 1 51.28 -43.91 7.85
CA MET A 1 52.55 -43.42 7.26
C MET A 1 53.07 -42.32 8.19
N ASN A 2 54.04 -42.56 9.10
CA ASN A 2 55.50 -42.72 8.86
C ASN A 2 56.00 -41.54 8.00
N ILE A 3 56.99 -40.69 8.35
CA ILE A 3 58.31 -40.84 9.01
C ILE A 3 58.74 -39.41 9.44
N SER A 4 59.15 -39.06 10.67
CA SER A 4 60.46 -39.16 11.38
C SER A 4 61.70 -38.50 10.72
N PHE A 5 62.66 -38.15 11.60
CA PHE A 5 64.04 -37.61 11.42
C PHE A 5 64.17 -36.08 11.36
N SER A 6 65.14 -35.40 12.01
CA SER A 6 66.21 -35.82 12.92
C SER A 6 66.85 -34.59 13.60
N ASN A 7 67.32 -34.82 14.82
CA ASN A 7 68.23 -33.99 15.60
C ASN A 7 69.52 -33.62 14.84
N LEU A 8 70.09 -32.45 15.13
CA LEU A 8 71.53 -32.20 15.01
C LEU A 8 72.07 -31.62 16.33
N ARG A 9 73.19 -32.20 16.75
CA ARG A 9 73.74 -32.18 18.10
C ARG A 9 75.19 -31.68 18.02
N ILE A 10 75.61 -30.97 19.07
CA ILE A 10 77.00 -30.87 19.60
C ILE A 10 77.92 -29.88 18.87
N HIS A 11 78.57 -28.98 19.61
CA HIS A 11 80.02 -29.03 19.90
C HIS A 11 80.35 -28.29 21.20
N ARG A 12 81.02 -29.04 22.09
CA ARG A 12 81.62 -28.62 23.37
C ARG A 12 83.01 -28.03 23.06
N GLY A 13 83.37 -26.95 23.74
CA GLY A 13 84.74 -26.42 23.80
C GLY A 13 85.02 -25.90 25.20
N LEU A 14 86.01 -26.50 25.86
CA LEU A 14 86.36 -26.40 27.27
C LEU A 14 87.60 -25.50 27.45
N ALA A 15 87.58 -24.65 28.48
CA ALA A 15 88.69 -24.14 29.31
C ALA A 15 89.95 -23.49 28.67
N LEU A 16 90.28 -22.26 29.09
CA LEU A 16 91.45 -21.93 29.94
C LEU A 16 91.48 -20.41 30.28
N ALA A 17 91.54 -20.07 31.56
CA ALA A 17 92.07 -18.80 32.08
C ALA A 17 93.60 -18.97 32.36
N PRO A 18 94.39 -18.01 32.90
CA PRO A 18 94.12 -16.62 33.31
C PRO A 18 95.24 -15.60 32.90
N LEU A 19 95.09 -14.29 33.14
CA LEU A 19 96.10 -13.47 33.85
C LEU A 19 95.65 -12.00 34.02
N THR A 20 95.59 -11.62 35.29
CA THR A 20 95.71 -10.30 35.92
C THR A 20 96.37 -9.15 35.14
N ALA A 21 95.68 -8.00 35.10
CA ALA A 21 96.27 -6.68 35.31
C ALA A 21 95.19 -5.73 35.87
N LEU A 22 95.18 -5.53 37.19
CA LEU A 22 94.32 -4.56 37.86
C LEU A 22 95.00 -3.19 37.76
N LEU A 23 94.69 -2.41 36.72
CA LEU A 23 95.04 -0.99 36.65
C LEU A 23 93.96 -0.22 37.41
N LEU A 24 94.27 0.18 38.65
CA LEU A 24 93.53 1.20 39.38
C LEU A 24 93.79 2.56 38.71
N VAL A 25 93.02 2.85 37.67
CA VAL A 25 92.87 4.21 37.15
C VAL A 25 91.91 4.92 38.09
N ALA A 26 92.46 5.60 39.09
CA ALA A 26 91.74 6.62 39.85
C ALA A 26 91.61 7.87 38.96
N CYS A 27 90.66 7.84 38.02
CA CYS A 27 90.15 9.09 37.47
C CYS A 27 89.31 9.75 38.57
N ALA A 28 89.66 10.98 38.92
CA ALA A 28 88.73 11.92 39.52
C ALA A 28 87.59 12.14 38.53
N SER A 29 86.60 11.24 38.53
CA SER A 29 85.39 11.38 37.74
C SER A 29 84.49 12.34 38.49
N SER A 30 84.41 13.59 38.00
CA SER A 30 83.24 14.44 38.23
C SER A 30 81.99 13.59 38.03
N PRO A 31 80.92 13.72 38.84
CA PRO A 31 79.70 12.96 38.61
C PRO A 31 79.20 13.24 37.19
N THR A 32 79.40 12.29 36.28
CA THR A 32 79.09 12.43 34.85
C THR A 32 77.60 12.32 34.57
N SER A 33 76.81 12.04 35.60
CA SER A 33 75.39 11.75 35.54
C SER A 33 74.67 12.37 36.73
N ASN A 34 73.53 12.99 36.47
CA ASN A 34 72.57 13.39 37.50
C ASN A 34 71.24 12.66 37.19
N PRO A 35 70.67 11.92 38.15
CA PRO A 35 69.48 11.10 37.91
C PRO A 35 68.24 11.93 37.51
N ALA A 36 68.11 13.16 38.02
CA ALA A 36 67.01 14.05 37.64
C ALA A 36 67.14 14.52 36.17
N LEU A 37 68.37 14.79 35.71
CA LEU A 37 68.61 15.09 34.29
C LEU A 37 68.33 13.88 33.39
N GLU A 38 68.70 12.67 33.82
CA GLU A 38 68.40 11.45 33.06
C GLU A 38 66.89 11.19 32.95
N GLU A 39 66.15 11.36 34.04
CA GLU A 39 64.68 11.29 34.03
C GLU A 39 64.10 12.32 33.07
N ALA A 40 64.53 13.58 33.15
CA ALA A 40 64.07 14.66 32.28
C ALA A 40 64.38 14.39 30.79
N ARG A 41 65.57 13.85 30.47
CA ARG A 41 65.94 13.44 29.11
C ARG A 41 65.03 12.32 28.61
N SER A 42 64.71 11.34 29.45
CA SER A 42 63.80 10.25 29.06
C SER A 42 62.39 10.76 28.74
N LEU A 43 61.87 11.71 29.54
CA LEU A 43 60.56 12.33 29.32
C LEU A 43 60.56 13.20 28.06
N TYR A 44 61.60 14.01 27.86
CA TYR A 44 61.75 14.79 26.62
C TYR A 44 61.85 13.89 25.39
N SER A 45 62.61 12.80 25.45
CA SER A 45 62.73 11.85 24.34
C SER A 45 61.38 11.24 23.99
N ARG A 46 60.59 10.85 24.99
CA ARG A 46 59.22 10.36 24.78
C ARG A 46 58.33 11.44 24.15
N ALA A 47 58.32 12.63 24.73
CA ALA A 47 57.51 13.75 24.28
C ALA A 47 57.85 14.19 22.84
N SER A 48 59.14 14.27 22.51
CA SER A 48 59.60 14.66 21.16
C SER A 48 59.36 13.56 20.11
N SER A 49 59.31 12.28 20.52
CA SER A 49 59.01 11.16 19.61
C SER A 49 57.52 10.98 19.30
N ASP A 50 56.64 11.50 20.16
CA ASP A 50 55.18 11.44 19.94
C ASP A 50 54.77 12.55 18.96
N ALA A 51 54.20 12.15 17.81
CA ALA A 51 53.83 13.07 16.73
C ALA A 51 52.68 14.02 17.11
N ASP A 52 51.80 13.63 18.04
CA ASP A 52 50.71 14.48 18.50
C ASP A 52 51.26 15.53 19.46
N THR A 53 52.12 15.13 20.40
CA THR A 53 52.85 16.04 21.30
C THR A 53 53.73 17.01 20.51
N ALA A 54 54.47 16.53 19.51
CA ALA A 54 55.34 17.38 18.69
C ALA A 54 54.56 18.45 17.90
N ARG A 55 53.33 18.13 17.47
CA ARG A 55 52.46 19.06 16.76
C ARG A 55 51.73 20.02 17.70
N SER A 56 51.27 19.54 18.86
CA SER A 56 50.43 20.33 19.77
C SER A 56 51.21 21.23 20.73
N ALA A 57 52.43 20.85 21.12
CA ALA A 57 53.24 21.59 22.10
C ALA A 57 54.70 21.83 21.66
N PRO A 58 54.95 22.43 20.47
CA PRO A 58 56.31 22.66 19.97
C PRO A 58 57.11 23.68 20.80
N LEU A 59 56.44 24.53 21.58
CA LEU A 59 57.10 25.49 22.47
C LEU A 59 57.56 24.84 23.77
N ASP A 60 56.76 23.95 24.36
CA ASP A 60 57.13 23.27 25.60
C ASP A 60 58.22 22.21 25.35
N LEU A 61 58.23 21.56 24.19
CA LEU A 61 59.37 20.73 23.76
C LEU A 61 60.66 21.55 23.64
N ARG A 62 60.59 22.75 23.04
CA ARG A 62 61.76 23.65 22.97
C ARG A 62 62.24 24.09 24.35
N ARG A 63 61.32 24.50 25.24
CA ARG A 63 61.66 24.84 26.63
C ARG A 63 62.31 23.67 27.37
N ALA A 64 61.79 22.46 27.20
CA ALA A 64 62.37 21.25 27.78
C ALA A 64 63.79 20.99 27.27
N GLN A 65 64.01 21.13 25.96
CA GLN A 65 65.32 20.98 25.33
C GLN A 65 66.33 22.02 25.82
N ASP A 66 65.92 23.30 25.88
CA ASP A 66 66.78 24.39 26.36
C ASP A 66 67.15 24.20 27.83
N ALA A 67 66.21 23.74 28.66
CA ALA A 67 66.45 23.44 30.07
C ALA A 67 67.42 22.26 30.24
N LEU A 68 67.29 21.20 29.42
CA LEU A 68 68.26 20.09 29.40
C LEU A 68 69.66 20.56 29.03
N GLN A 69 69.79 21.37 27.99
CA GLN A 69 71.08 21.92 27.56
C GLN A 69 71.74 22.77 28.66
N ARG A 70 70.96 23.59 29.37
CA ARG A 70 71.47 24.38 30.51
C ARG A 70 71.87 23.50 31.69
N GLY A 71 71.09 22.47 32.00
CA GLY A 71 71.42 21.49 33.03
C GLY A 71 72.72 20.73 32.72
N ASP A 72 72.91 20.33 31.46
CA ASP A 72 74.12 19.65 30.99
C ASP A 72 75.35 20.55 31.08
N ALA A 73 75.19 21.83 30.72
CA ALA A 73 76.25 22.82 30.85
C ALA A 73 76.64 23.06 32.31
N ALA A 74 75.67 23.22 33.21
CA ALA A 74 75.89 23.42 34.64
C ALA A 74 76.60 22.21 35.28
N LEU A 75 76.18 20.98 34.94
CA LEU A 75 76.82 19.75 35.41
C LEU A 75 78.28 19.65 34.93
N LYS A 76 78.53 20.00 33.67
CA LYS A 76 79.89 19.98 33.08
C LYS A 76 80.80 21.06 33.69
N ALA A 77 80.24 22.22 34.03
CA ALA A 77 80.97 23.32 34.66
C ALA A 77 81.28 23.07 36.14
N GLY A 78 80.70 22.03 36.76
CA GLY A 78 80.87 21.74 38.18
C GLY A 78 80.11 22.72 39.09
N GLU A 79 78.98 23.26 38.61
CA GLU A 79 78.11 24.11 39.41
C GLU A 79 77.41 23.33 40.53
N ASP A 80 76.78 24.06 41.45
CA ASP A 80 76.03 23.48 42.57
C ASP A 80 74.91 22.54 42.09
N LEU A 81 74.72 21.43 42.81
CA LEU A 81 73.75 20.39 42.44
C LEU A 81 72.32 20.92 42.40
N ASN A 82 71.98 21.91 43.25
CA ASN A 82 70.66 22.53 43.23
C ASN A 82 70.37 23.23 41.89
N THR A 83 71.39 23.82 41.25
CA THR A 83 71.23 24.46 39.94
C THR A 83 70.96 23.42 38.85
N VAL A 84 71.68 22.30 38.89
CA VAL A 84 71.47 21.17 37.97
C VAL A 84 70.07 20.58 38.14
N GLU A 85 69.65 20.35 39.38
CA GLU A 85 68.31 19.85 39.71
C GLU A 85 67.20 20.83 39.35
N HIS A 86 67.45 22.14 39.48
CA HIS A 86 66.51 23.17 39.03
C HIS A 86 66.26 23.11 37.52
N TYR A 87 67.31 22.99 36.71
CA TYR A 87 67.16 22.83 35.26
C TYR A 87 66.52 21.50 34.88
N ALA A 88 66.88 20.41 35.57
CA ALA A 88 66.22 19.11 35.40
C ALA A 88 64.71 19.20 35.72
N TYR A 89 64.34 19.91 36.79
CA TYR A 89 62.96 20.15 37.17
C TYR A 89 62.20 20.92 36.07
N LEU A 90 62.77 22.02 35.56
CA LEU A 90 62.17 22.80 34.47
C LEU A 90 62.00 21.95 33.21
N ALA A 91 63.03 21.19 32.84
CA ALA A 91 62.99 20.30 31.69
C ALA A 91 61.88 19.25 31.81
N ARG A 92 61.81 18.57 32.96
CA ARG A 92 60.77 17.60 33.27
C ARG A 92 59.38 18.23 33.24
N GLN A 93 59.21 19.39 33.86
CA GLN A 93 57.93 20.09 33.90
C GLN A 93 57.46 20.45 32.49
N SER A 94 58.33 21.02 31.67
CA SER A 94 57.99 21.34 30.28
C SER A 94 57.71 20.09 29.43
N ALA A 95 58.48 19.01 29.60
CA ALA A 95 58.22 17.75 28.89
C ALA A 95 56.87 17.11 29.29
N ASN A 96 56.51 17.17 30.57
CA ASN A 96 55.21 16.68 31.06
C ASN A 96 54.05 17.52 30.51
N THR A 97 54.18 18.86 30.49
CA THR A 97 53.17 19.72 29.87
C THR A 97 52.99 19.38 28.38
N ALA A 98 54.09 19.16 27.65
CA ALA A 98 54.02 18.78 26.25
C ALA A 98 53.26 17.44 26.04
N LEU A 99 53.57 16.43 26.86
CA LEU A 99 52.87 15.14 26.82
C LEU A 99 51.37 15.31 27.07
N GLN A 100 50.98 16.09 28.08
CA GLN A 100 49.58 16.38 28.38
C GLN A 100 48.87 17.08 27.22
N SER A 101 49.52 18.04 26.55
CA SER A 101 48.98 18.67 25.34
C SER A 101 48.82 17.67 24.19
N GLY A 102 49.70 16.68 24.06
CA GLY A 102 49.55 15.58 23.11
C GLY A 102 48.32 14.73 23.39
N ASP A 103 48.12 14.35 24.66
CA ASP A 103 46.96 13.57 25.10
C ASP A 103 45.64 14.33 24.89
N ILE A 104 45.62 15.63 25.15
CA ILE A 104 44.48 16.51 24.86
C ILE A 104 44.18 16.51 23.36
N ALA A 105 45.20 16.76 22.51
CA ALA A 105 45.02 16.80 21.06
C ALA A 105 44.48 15.47 20.49
N ARG A 106 44.98 14.34 20.99
CA ARG A 106 44.49 13.01 20.61
C ARG A 106 43.04 12.80 21.03
N SER A 107 42.68 13.24 22.24
CA SER A 107 41.31 13.16 22.75
C SER A 107 40.35 14.03 21.92
N GLU A 108 40.75 15.24 21.54
CA GLU A 108 39.96 16.13 20.68
C GLU A 108 39.72 15.54 19.28
N GLN A 109 40.74 14.90 18.70
CA GLN A 109 40.59 14.18 17.43
C GLN A 109 39.61 13.01 17.55
N ALA A 110 39.70 12.24 18.63
CA ALA A 110 38.76 11.14 18.89
C ALA A 110 37.32 11.65 19.02
N VAL A 111 37.10 12.77 19.72
CA VAL A 111 35.77 13.41 19.86
C VAL A 111 35.25 13.87 18.50
N THR A 112 36.10 14.49 17.68
CA THR A 112 35.71 14.98 16.35
C THR A 112 35.36 13.82 15.41
N ALA A 113 36.16 12.75 15.41
CA ALA A 113 35.88 11.54 14.64
C ALA A 113 34.57 10.88 15.08
N ALA A 114 34.34 10.77 16.39
CA ALA A 114 33.09 10.23 16.94
C ALA A 114 31.88 11.10 16.57
N ALA A 115 32.02 12.42 16.59
CA ALA A 115 30.97 13.35 16.19
C ALA A 115 30.63 13.22 14.69
N ALA A 116 31.64 13.08 13.83
CA ALA A 116 31.45 12.84 12.41
C ALA A 116 30.73 11.51 12.13
N GLU A 117 31.11 10.45 12.83
CA GLU A 117 30.45 9.15 12.70
C GLU A 117 29.01 9.18 13.21
N ARG A 118 28.76 9.81 14.37
CA ARG A 118 27.39 10.05 14.86
C ARG A 118 26.54 10.78 13.82
N ASN A 119 27.08 11.84 13.21
CA ASN A 119 26.35 12.62 12.20
C ASN A 119 26.03 11.76 10.97
N ARG A 120 26.98 10.93 10.52
CA ARG A 120 26.77 9.99 9.41
C ARG A 120 25.64 9.01 9.70
N ILE A 121 25.64 8.40 10.90
CA ILE A 121 24.59 7.48 11.35
C ILE A 121 23.24 8.19 11.37
N LEU A 122 23.16 9.39 11.97
CA LEU A 122 21.91 10.17 12.04
C LEU A 122 21.37 10.50 10.66
N ILE A 123 22.21 10.93 9.71
CA ILE A 123 21.78 11.22 8.33
C ILE A 123 21.26 9.96 7.65
N SER A 124 21.95 8.84 7.80
CA SER A 124 21.51 7.56 7.20
C SER A 124 20.17 7.08 7.78
N ALA A 125 19.98 7.22 9.10
CA ALA A 125 18.73 6.87 9.78
C ALA A 125 17.58 7.78 9.32
N ARG A 126 17.82 9.10 9.25
CA ARG A 126 16.83 10.06 8.72
C ARG A 126 16.49 9.81 7.26
N GLY A 127 17.46 9.41 6.44
CA GLY A 127 17.24 9.00 5.06
C GLY A 127 16.32 7.79 4.97
N ALA A 128 16.62 6.73 5.73
CA ALA A 128 15.79 5.53 5.79
C ALA A 128 14.37 5.80 6.29
N GLU A 129 14.20 6.62 7.33
CA GLU A 129 12.88 7.07 7.82
C GLU A 129 12.10 7.82 6.72
N ALA A 130 12.76 8.74 6.01
CA ALA A 130 12.12 9.51 4.93
C ALA A 130 11.70 8.61 3.76
N ASP A 131 12.52 7.64 3.38
CA ASP A 131 12.19 6.69 2.32
C ASP A 131 11.03 5.77 2.73
N GLN A 132 10.99 5.30 3.98
CA GLN A 132 9.86 4.54 4.50
C GLN A 132 8.57 5.36 4.51
N ALA A 133 8.62 6.64 4.93
CA ALA A 133 7.47 7.54 4.93
C ALA A 133 6.96 7.80 3.51
N ARG A 134 7.85 8.00 2.53
CA ARG A 134 7.50 8.14 1.11
C ARG A 134 6.82 6.88 0.57
N ALA A 135 7.40 5.71 0.82
CA ALA A 135 6.82 4.43 0.38
C ALA A 135 5.44 4.17 1.02
N GLN A 136 5.25 4.55 2.28
CA GLN A 136 3.93 4.48 2.92
C GLN A 136 2.93 5.43 2.28
N ALA A 137 3.30 6.69 2.07
CA ALA A 137 2.42 7.68 1.43
C ALA A 137 2.03 7.27 0.00
N GLU A 138 2.93 6.64 -0.76
CA GLU A 138 2.64 6.10 -2.09
C GLU A 138 1.62 4.96 -2.02
N ARG A 139 1.78 4.01 -1.09
CA ARG A 139 0.80 2.93 -0.88
C ARG A 139 -0.57 3.47 -0.51
N GLU A 140 -0.63 4.45 0.38
CA GLU A 140 -1.89 5.10 0.77
C GLU A 140 -2.56 5.82 -0.40
N ARG A 141 -1.78 6.51 -1.25
CA ARG A 141 -2.29 7.14 -2.47
C ARG A 141 -2.87 6.12 -3.44
N GLN A 142 -2.17 5.01 -3.67
CA GLN A 142 -2.66 3.93 -4.53
C GLN A 142 -3.95 3.30 -4.00
N GLN A 143 -4.02 3.06 -2.69
CA GLN A 143 -5.25 2.55 -2.05
C GLN A 143 -6.40 3.55 -2.17
N ALA A 144 -6.15 4.84 -1.96
CA ALA A 144 -7.16 5.88 -2.10
C ALA A 144 -7.66 6.02 -3.54
N GLU A 145 -6.78 5.88 -4.53
CA GLU A 145 -7.16 5.88 -5.95
C GLU A 145 -8.01 4.66 -6.32
N LEU A 146 -7.63 3.47 -5.83
CA LEU A 146 -8.43 2.26 -6.01
C LEU A 146 -9.82 2.42 -5.36
N ALA A 147 -9.89 2.92 -4.13
CA ALA A 147 -11.17 3.16 -3.45
C ALA A 147 -12.05 4.17 -4.22
N ARG A 148 -11.45 5.24 -4.76
CA ARG A 148 -12.16 6.22 -5.59
C ARG A 148 -12.70 5.61 -6.88
N SER A 149 -11.89 4.81 -7.58
CA SER A 149 -12.33 4.15 -8.83
C SER A 149 -13.46 3.14 -8.57
N GLN A 150 -13.37 2.36 -7.48
CA GLN A 150 -14.45 1.46 -7.05
C GLN A 150 -15.74 2.23 -6.72
N ALA A 151 -15.64 3.31 -5.96
CA ALA A 151 -16.81 4.15 -5.64
C ALA A 151 -17.45 4.76 -6.89
N GLN A 152 -16.64 5.21 -7.86
CA GLN A 152 -17.14 5.71 -9.14
C GLN A 152 -17.85 4.62 -9.95
N GLN A 153 -17.29 3.41 -10.02
CA GLN A 153 -17.93 2.28 -10.70
C GLN A 153 -19.25 1.89 -10.05
N GLN A 154 -19.30 1.83 -8.72
CA GLN A 154 -20.53 1.55 -7.98
C GLN A 154 -21.59 2.65 -8.21
N GLY A 155 -21.18 3.92 -8.20
CA GLY A 155 -22.06 5.05 -8.51
C GLY A 155 -22.63 4.97 -9.93
N ALA A 156 -21.78 4.70 -10.93
CA ALA A 156 -22.22 4.53 -12.31
C ALA A 156 -23.15 3.32 -12.49
N ALA A 157 -22.86 2.19 -11.84
CA ALA A 157 -23.72 1.00 -11.86
C ALA A 157 -25.09 1.28 -11.22
N ALA A 158 -25.13 2.01 -10.10
CA ALA A 158 -26.37 2.40 -9.44
C ALA A 158 -27.21 3.34 -10.33
N GLN A 159 -26.59 4.33 -10.97
CA GLN A 159 -27.27 5.21 -11.92
C GLN A 159 -27.82 4.45 -13.13
N ALA A 160 -27.04 3.51 -13.69
CA ALA A 160 -27.48 2.67 -14.80
C ALA A 160 -28.66 1.77 -14.40
N ALA A 161 -28.64 1.21 -13.19
CA ALA A 161 -29.75 0.41 -12.66
C ALA A 161 -31.02 1.26 -12.47
N GLN A 162 -30.88 2.48 -11.92
CA GLN A 162 -32.01 3.41 -11.78
C GLN A 162 -32.59 3.81 -13.13
N ALA A 163 -31.75 4.14 -14.11
CA ALA A 163 -32.19 4.47 -15.46
C ALA A 163 -32.93 3.30 -16.13
N ARG A 164 -32.46 2.05 -15.91
CA ARG A 164 -33.15 0.85 -16.39
C ARG A 164 -34.52 0.69 -15.75
N VAL A 165 -34.63 0.87 -14.43
CA VAL A 165 -35.92 0.80 -13.73
C VAL A 165 -36.87 1.90 -14.22
N ALA A 166 -36.40 3.13 -14.37
CA ALA A 166 -37.21 4.24 -14.88
C ALA A 166 -37.71 3.98 -16.31
N ARG A 167 -36.85 3.43 -17.19
CA ARG A 167 -37.25 3.05 -18.55
C ARG A 167 -38.33 1.97 -18.52
N LEU A 168 -38.16 0.92 -17.71
CA LEU A 168 -39.18 -0.13 -17.58
C LEU A 168 -40.50 0.43 -17.04
N GLN A 169 -40.47 1.35 -16.07
CA GLN A 169 -41.67 2.01 -15.56
C GLN A 169 -42.38 2.83 -16.66
N GLN A 170 -41.62 3.55 -17.49
CA GLN A 170 -42.17 4.29 -18.62
C GLN A 170 -42.81 3.37 -19.67
N GLU A 171 -42.17 2.24 -19.99
CA GLU A 171 -42.73 1.22 -20.88
C GLU A 171 -44.05 0.64 -20.33
N MET A 172 -44.09 0.33 -19.02
CA MET A 172 -45.30 -0.15 -18.34
C MET A 172 -46.43 0.87 -18.37
N ALA A 173 -46.13 2.13 -18.07
CA ALA A 173 -47.10 3.22 -18.11
C ALA A 173 -47.63 3.45 -19.52
N ALA A 174 -46.75 3.41 -20.54
CA ALA A 174 -47.12 3.57 -21.94
C ALA A 174 -48.06 2.46 -22.43
N LEU A 175 -47.92 1.24 -21.91
CA LEU A 175 -48.80 0.11 -22.23
C LEU A 175 -50.03 0.01 -21.32
N GLN A 176 -50.11 0.79 -20.23
CA GLN A 176 -51.10 0.60 -19.15
C GLN A 176 -51.04 -0.82 -18.55
N ALA A 177 -49.88 -1.46 -18.61
CA ALA A 177 -49.67 -2.79 -18.06
C ALA A 177 -49.41 -2.72 -16.56
N GLN A 178 -49.89 -3.72 -15.82
CA GLN A 178 -49.65 -3.88 -14.39
C GLN A 178 -48.70 -5.04 -14.16
N GLN A 179 -47.70 -4.87 -13.29
CA GLN A 179 -46.85 -5.98 -12.87
C GLN A 179 -47.64 -6.85 -11.90
N THR A 180 -47.78 -8.13 -12.23
CA THR A 180 -48.38 -9.16 -11.38
C THR A 180 -47.39 -10.31 -11.20
N GLU A 181 -47.72 -11.27 -10.33
CA GLU A 181 -46.95 -12.52 -10.19
C GLU A 181 -46.91 -13.34 -11.49
N ARG A 182 -47.90 -13.15 -12.37
CA ARG A 182 -48.01 -13.82 -13.68
C ARG A 182 -47.15 -13.18 -14.78
N GLY A 183 -46.56 -12.01 -14.50
CA GLY A 183 -45.90 -11.17 -15.50
C GLY A 183 -46.58 -9.81 -15.64
N MET A 184 -46.32 -9.13 -16.76
CA MET A 184 -46.92 -7.83 -17.05
C MET A 184 -48.29 -8.05 -17.70
N VAL A 185 -49.36 -7.67 -17.01
CA VAL A 185 -50.74 -7.88 -17.45
C VAL A 185 -51.29 -6.59 -18.03
N LEU A 186 -51.67 -6.62 -19.30
CA LEU A 186 -52.41 -5.56 -19.97
C LEU A 186 -53.88 -5.96 -20.04
N THR A 187 -54.73 -5.24 -19.32
CA THR A 187 -56.18 -5.49 -19.32
C THR A 187 -56.87 -4.58 -20.31
N LEU A 188 -57.48 -5.18 -21.33
CA LEU A 188 -58.27 -4.49 -22.34
C LEU A 188 -59.76 -4.76 -22.08
N GLY A 189 -60.49 -3.75 -21.60
CA GLY A 189 -61.92 -3.85 -21.28
C GLY A 189 -62.85 -3.74 -22.49
N ASP A 190 -64.08 -3.30 -22.24
CA ASP A 190 -65.23 -3.14 -23.18
C ASP A 190 -64.96 -2.25 -24.42
N VAL A 191 -63.75 -1.70 -24.54
CA VAL A 191 -63.28 -0.94 -25.71
C VAL A 191 -62.98 -1.85 -26.90
N LEU A 192 -62.83 -3.16 -26.66
CA LEU A 192 -62.43 -4.11 -27.71
C LEU A 192 -63.57 -4.71 -28.52
N PHE A 193 -64.72 -5.00 -27.91
CA PHE A 193 -65.78 -5.82 -28.53
C PHE A 193 -67.17 -5.29 -28.19
N ASP A 194 -68.11 -5.43 -29.11
CA ASP A 194 -69.53 -5.26 -28.78
C ASP A 194 -70.09 -6.47 -28.03
N THR A 195 -71.20 -6.28 -27.32
CA THR A 195 -71.90 -7.33 -26.58
C THR A 195 -72.22 -8.53 -27.48
N GLY A 196 -71.82 -9.73 -27.05
CA GLY A 196 -72.04 -10.97 -27.80
C GLY A 196 -71.20 -11.12 -29.08
N ARG A 197 -70.29 -10.18 -29.39
CA ARG A 197 -69.43 -10.23 -30.58
C ARG A 197 -67.96 -10.47 -30.23
N ALA A 198 -67.25 -11.05 -31.19
CA ALA A 198 -65.79 -11.24 -31.16
C ALA A 198 -65.06 -10.37 -32.21
N GLU A 199 -65.76 -9.45 -32.86
CA GLU A 199 -65.17 -8.50 -33.82
C GLU A 199 -64.57 -7.29 -33.08
N LEU A 200 -63.32 -6.97 -33.41
CA LEU A 200 -62.58 -5.88 -32.77
C LEU A 200 -63.12 -4.51 -33.21
N LYS A 201 -63.40 -3.65 -32.24
CA LYS A 201 -63.81 -2.27 -32.48
C LYS A 201 -62.62 -1.42 -32.94
N PRO A 202 -62.83 -0.35 -33.72
CA PRO A 202 -61.75 0.55 -34.14
C PRO A 202 -60.93 1.13 -32.97
N GLY A 203 -61.56 1.36 -31.81
CA GLY A 203 -60.89 1.84 -30.60
C GLY A 203 -59.82 0.90 -30.03
N ALA A 204 -59.84 -0.38 -30.41
CA ALA A 204 -58.84 -1.37 -30.02
C ALA A 204 -57.49 -1.16 -30.73
N PHE A 205 -57.51 -0.63 -31.96
CA PHE A 205 -56.36 -0.71 -32.86
C PHE A 205 -55.16 0.07 -32.35
N ALA A 206 -55.34 1.26 -31.78
CA ALA A 206 -54.22 2.04 -31.24
C ALA A 206 -53.47 1.35 -30.09
N THR A 207 -54.17 0.57 -29.26
CA THR A 207 -53.53 -0.21 -28.19
C THR A 207 -52.87 -1.47 -28.73
N LEU A 208 -53.49 -2.14 -29.72
CA LEU A 208 -52.89 -3.28 -30.42
C LEU A 208 -51.66 -2.89 -31.24
N ASP A 209 -51.64 -1.68 -31.83
CA ASP A 209 -50.48 -1.14 -32.55
C ASP A 209 -49.30 -0.93 -31.60
N ARG A 210 -49.55 -0.32 -30.42
CA ARG A 210 -48.53 -0.14 -29.37
C ARG A 210 -48.02 -1.48 -28.83
N LEU A 211 -48.91 -2.44 -28.56
CA LEU A 211 -48.53 -3.77 -28.10
C LEU A 211 -47.71 -4.51 -29.17
N ALA A 212 -48.11 -4.45 -30.44
CA ALA A 212 -47.36 -5.07 -31.52
C ALA A 212 -45.97 -4.44 -31.70
N GLN A 213 -45.85 -3.11 -31.59
CA GLN A 213 -44.56 -2.44 -31.59
C GLN A 213 -43.68 -2.91 -30.43
N PHE A 214 -44.22 -2.94 -29.20
CA PHE A 214 -43.50 -3.43 -28.03
C PHE A 214 -42.99 -4.87 -28.22
N MET A 215 -43.81 -5.75 -28.79
CA MET A 215 -43.45 -7.15 -29.05
C MET A 215 -42.37 -7.31 -30.13
N ARG A 216 -42.28 -6.38 -31.08
CA ARG A 216 -41.19 -6.32 -32.06
C ARG A 216 -39.88 -5.85 -31.42
N ASP A 217 -39.96 -4.85 -30.55
CA ASP A 217 -38.80 -4.30 -29.84
C ASP A 217 -38.25 -5.25 -28.76
N ASN A 218 -39.07 -6.20 -28.30
CA ASN A 218 -38.72 -7.19 -27.27
C ASN A 218 -38.91 -8.62 -27.83
N PRO A 219 -38.03 -9.12 -28.72
CA PRO A 219 -38.20 -10.40 -29.41
C PRO A 219 -38.20 -11.63 -28.49
N GLU A 220 -37.68 -11.50 -27.27
CA GLU A 220 -37.61 -12.55 -26.26
C GLU A 220 -38.94 -12.82 -25.54
N ARG A 221 -39.91 -11.90 -25.62
CA ARG A 221 -41.16 -11.97 -24.87
C ARG A 221 -42.22 -12.83 -25.53
N THR A 222 -43.15 -13.37 -24.75
CA THR A 222 -44.32 -14.14 -25.21
C THR A 222 -45.61 -13.53 -24.66
N LEU A 223 -46.73 -13.81 -25.34
CA LEU A 223 -48.07 -13.38 -24.96
C LEU A 223 -48.95 -14.58 -24.61
N ASP A 224 -49.64 -14.49 -23.48
CA ASP A 224 -50.82 -15.31 -23.17
C ASP A 224 -52.05 -14.40 -23.16
N ILE A 225 -53.00 -14.67 -24.05
CA ILE A 225 -54.18 -13.85 -24.27
C ILE A 225 -55.39 -14.59 -23.69
N GLU A 226 -55.95 -14.04 -22.62
CA GLU A 226 -57.05 -14.63 -21.89
C GLU A 226 -58.35 -13.85 -22.11
N GLY A 227 -59.34 -14.52 -22.71
CA GLY A 227 -60.67 -13.96 -22.91
C GLY A 227 -61.58 -14.21 -21.72
N HIS A 228 -62.35 -13.20 -21.33
CA HIS A 228 -63.38 -13.29 -20.29
C HIS A 228 -64.74 -12.76 -20.79
N THR A 229 -65.81 -13.29 -20.22
CA THR A 229 -67.19 -12.83 -20.44
C THR A 229 -67.86 -12.45 -19.13
N ASP A 230 -69.01 -11.78 -19.22
CA ASP A 230 -69.91 -11.63 -18.07
C ASP A 230 -70.76 -12.89 -17.85
N SER A 231 -71.64 -12.85 -16.85
CA SER A 231 -72.48 -14.00 -16.48
C SER A 231 -73.64 -14.29 -17.44
N THR A 232 -73.87 -13.47 -18.46
CA THR A 232 -75.02 -13.59 -19.36
C THR A 232 -74.85 -14.75 -20.33
N GLY A 233 -75.84 -15.63 -20.43
CA GLY A 233 -75.79 -16.81 -21.31
C GLY A 233 -75.20 -18.06 -20.68
N SER A 234 -75.19 -19.16 -21.45
CA SER A 234 -74.71 -20.46 -20.97
C SER A 234 -73.19 -20.50 -20.88
N ASP A 235 -72.69 -21.43 -20.06
CA ASP A 235 -71.25 -21.60 -19.84
C ASP A 235 -70.53 -21.96 -21.13
N ALA A 236 -71.11 -22.86 -21.94
CA ALA A 236 -70.56 -23.26 -23.23
C ALA A 236 -70.48 -22.10 -24.22
N LEU A 237 -71.53 -21.26 -24.29
CA LEU A 237 -71.54 -20.07 -25.15
C LEU A 237 -70.48 -19.06 -24.72
N ASN A 238 -70.34 -18.82 -23.41
CA ASN A 238 -69.37 -17.90 -22.86
C ASN A 238 -67.92 -18.37 -23.07
N LEU A 239 -67.67 -19.67 -22.90
CA LEU A 239 -66.36 -20.26 -23.16
C LEU A 239 -65.98 -20.10 -24.64
N ALA A 240 -66.88 -20.45 -25.56
CA ALA A 240 -66.66 -20.29 -26.99
C ALA A 240 -66.43 -18.81 -27.37
N LEU A 241 -67.26 -17.89 -26.86
CA LEU A 241 -67.13 -16.46 -27.13
C LEU A 241 -65.80 -15.88 -26.60
N SER A 242 -65.40 -16.26 -25.39
CA SER A 242 -64.13 -15.82 -24.82
C SER A 242 -62.92 -16.31 -25.62
N GLN A 243 -62.92 -17.57 -26.09
CA GLN A 243 -61.87 -18.11 -26.94
C GLN A 243 -61.82 -17.38 -28.28
N GLN A 244 -62.97 -17.13 -28.91
CA GLN A 244 -63.05 -16.39 -30.17
C GLN A 244 -62.49 -14.98 -30.02
N ARG A 245 -62.80 -14.28 -28.92
CA ARG A 245 -62.25 -12.95 -28.63
C ARG A 245 -60.73 -12.97 -28.48
N ALA A 246 -60.18 -13.93 -27.73
CA ALA A 246 -58.74 -14.10 -27.60
C ALA A 246 -58.08 -14.36 -28.96
N GLU A 247 -58.70 -15.18 -29.81
CA GLU A 247 -58.20 -15.46 -31.16
C GLU A 247 -58.27 -14.25 -32.09
N SER A 248 -59.33 -13.42 -31.99
CA SER A 248 -59.42 -12.15 -32.73
C SER A 248 -58.27 -11.19 -32.37
N VAL A 249 -57.91 -11.10 -31.09
CA VAL A 249 -56.75 -10.31 -30.64
C VAL A 249 -55.45 -10.89 -31.20
N ARG A 250 -55.27 -12.21 -31.12
CA ARG A 250 -54.11 -12.90 -31.72
C ARG A 250 -53.99 -12.61 -33.21
N GLY A 251 -55.06 -12.78 -33.97
CA GLY A 251 -55.10 -12.50 -35.41
C GLY A 251 -54.73 -11.05 -35.73
N ALA A 252 -55.25 -10.10 -34.94
CA ALA A 252 -54.92 -8.69 -35.10
C ALA A 252 -53.45 -8.36 -34.80
N LEU A 253 -52.82 -9.03 -33.83
CA LEU A 253 -51.39 -8.88 -33.52
C LEU A 253 -50.49 -9.56 -34.56
N VAL A 254 -50.88 -10.74 -35.06
CA VAL A 254 -50.18 -11.43 -36.15
C VAL A 254 -50.21 -10.60 -37.43
N ALA A 255 -51.35 -9.99 -37.76
CA ALA A 255 -51.46 -9.06 -38.89
C ALA A 255 -50.55 -7.83 -38.75
N ARG A 256 -50.14 -7.48 -37.53
CA ARG A 256 -49.19 -6.41 -37.21
C ARG A 256 -47.74 -6.91 -37.11
N GLY A 257 -47.47 -8.15 -37.51
CA GLY A 257 -46.11 -8.70 -37.58
C GLY A 257 -45.58 -9.28 -36.27
N VAL A 258 -46.44 -9.55 -35.28
CA VAL A 258 -46.04 -10.38 -34.13
C VAL A 258 -46.05 -11.84 -34.57
N ASP A 259 -44.96 -12.57 -34.33
CA ASP A 259 -44.90 -14.00 -34.62
C ASP A 259 -45.97 -14.77 -33.82
N GLY A 260 -46.85 -15.46 -34.53
CA GLY A 260 -47.95 -16.22 -33.93
C GLY A 260 -47.47 -17.39 -33.06
N GLY A 261 -46.24 -17.85 -33.21
CA GLY A 261 -45.61 -18.83 -32.32
C GLY A 261 -45.29 -18.27 -30.92
N ARG A 262 -45.34 -16.95 -30.74
CA ARG A 262 -45.14 -16.26 -29.47
C ARG A 262 -46.45 -15.93 -28.75
N ILE A 263 -47.60 -16.33 -29.32
CA ILE A 263 -48.93 -15.98 -28.82
C ILE A 263 -49.74 -17.24 -28.52
N VAL A 264 -50.11 -17.41 -27.26
CA VAL A 264 -51.06 -18.42 -26.79
C VAL A 264 -52.41 -17.74 -26.50
N THR A 265 -53.52 -18.41 -26.82
CA THR A 265 -54.87 -17.90 -26.58
C THR A 265 -55.67 -18.87 -25.73
N LYS A 266 -56.42 -18.34 -24.75
CA LYS A 266 -57.26 -19.11 -23.85
C LYS A 266 -58.59 -18.41 -23.55
N GLY A 267 -59.69 -19.11 -23.77
CA GLY A 267 -61.01 -18.69 -23.31
C GLY A 267 -61.26 -19.15 -21.87
N LEU A 268 -61.59 -18.23 -20.98
CA LEU A 268 -61.94 -18.53 -19.58
C LEU A 268 -63.45 -18.39 -19.29
N GLY A 269 -64.24 -17.97 -20.29
CA GLY A 269 -65.67 -17.71 -20.16
C GLY A 269 -65.96 -16.77 -18.98
N LYS A 270 -66.99 -17.11 -18.19
CA LYS A 270 -67.41 -16.35 -17.00
C LYS A 270 -66.80 -16.85 -15.68
N ALA A 271 -65.84 -17.79 -15.74
CA ALA A 271 -65.35 -18.50 -14.56
C ALA A 271 -64.50 -17.64 -13.61
N VAL A 272 -63.92 -16.55 -14.11
CA VAL A 272 -63.03 -15.65 -13.34
C VAL A 272 -63.51 -14.20 -13.43
N PRO A 273 -64.56 -13.83 -12.67
CA PRO A 273 -65.04 -12.46 -12.60
C PRO A 273 -64.11 -11.58 -11.76
N VAL A 274 -63.91 -10.33 -12.17
CA VAL A 274 -63.15 -9.30 -11.44
C VAL A 274 -64.05 -8.27 -10.75
N ALA A 275 -65.35 -8.29 -11.06
CA ALA A 275 -66.37 -7.48 -10.44
C ALA A 275 -67.69 -8.26 -10.31
N SER A 276 -68.62 -7.76 -9.48
CA SER A 276 -69.95 -8.36 -9.35
C SER A 276 -70.67 -8.41 -10.71
N ASN A 277 -71.29 -9.55 -11.01
CA ASN A 277 -72.11 -9.69 -12.22
C ASN A 277 -73.53 -9.14 -12.05
N ASP A 278 -73.87 -8.63 -10.87
CA ASP A 278 -75.21 -8.17 -10.54
C ASP A 278 -75.46 -6.75 -11.09
N THR A 279 -74.40 -5.95 -11.24
CA THR A 279 -74.47 -4.59 -11.81
C THR A 279 -74.03 -4.56 -13.28
N GLY A 280 -74.58 -3.63 -14.06
CA GLY A 280 -74.17 -3.43 -15.46
C GLY A 280 -72.69 -3.07 -15.60
N GLU A 281 -72.19 -2.22 -14.70
CA GLU A 281 -70.78 -1.82 -14.63
C GLU A 281 -69.85 -2.99 -14.29
N GLY A 282 -70.25 -3.85 -13.36
CA GLY A 282 -69.45 -5.02 -13.00
C GLY A 282 -69.43 -6.08 -14.12
N ARG A 283 -70.56 -6.32 -14.80
CA ARG A 283 -70.59 -7.12 -16.04
C ARG A 283 -69.68 -6.53 -17.12
N GLN A 284 -69.67 -5.20 -17.28
CA GLN A 284 -68.79 -4.52 -18.23
C GLN A 284 -67.30 -4.75 -17.91
N ARG A 285 -66.89 -4.70 -16.64
CA ARG A 285 -65.51 -5.03 -16.23
C ARG A 285 -65.15 -6.50 -16.46
N ASN A 286 -66.13 -7.41 -16.36
CA ASN A 286 -65.91 -8.83 -16.63
C ASN A 286 -65.77 -9.16 -18.12
N ARG A 287 -66.32 -8.33 -19.02
CA ARG A 287 -66.08 -8.41 -20.47
C ARG A 287 -64.73 -7.79 -20.83
N ARG A 288 -63.66 -8.52 -20.58
CA ARG A 288 -62.29 -8.08 -20.82
C ARG A 288 -61.45 -9.14 -21.51
N VAL A 289 -60.34 -8.71 -22.08
CA VAL A 289 -59.22 -9.56 -22.46
C VAL A 289 -58.03 -9.15 -21.63
N GLU A 290 -57.41 -10.11 -20.94
CA GLU A 290 -56.13 -9.91 -20.27
C GLU A 290 -55.03 -10.44 -21.17
N ILE A 291 -53.97 -9.65 -21.34
CA ILE A 291 -52.79 -10.05 -22.10
C ILE A 291 -51.64 -10.10 -21.12
N VAL A 292 -51.15 -11.31 -20.85
CA VAL A 292 -50.01 -11.54 -19.98
C VAL A 292 -48.74 -11.60 -20.81
N ILE A 293 -47.81 -10.69 -20.54
CA ILE A 293 -46.51 -10.62 -21.19
C ILE A 293 -45.48 -11.21 -20.25
N SER A 294 -44.76 -12.24 -20.72
CA SER A 294 -43.75 -12.96 -19.93
C SER A 294 -42.44 -13.13 -20.72
N ASN A 295 -41.36 -13.47 -20.00
CA ASN A 295 -40.04 -13.76 -20.57
C ASN A 295 -39.82 -15.26 -20.85
N THR A 296 -40.85 -16.10 -20.68
CA THR A 296 -40.71 -17.55 -20.67
C THR A 296 -41.52 -18.16 -21.79
N ARG A 297 -40.87 -18.89 -22.72
CA ARG A 297 -41.57 -19.81 -23.61
C ARG A 297 -42.01 -21.03 -22.80
N GLY A 298 -43.25 -21.02 -22.31
CA GLY A 298 -43.84 -22.14 -21.58
C GLY A 298 -43.85 -21.94 -20.08
#